data_AF-W0I0G0-F1
#
_entry.id   AF-W0I0G0-F1
#
_cell.length_a   1.000
_cell.length_b   1.000
_cell.length_c   1.000
_cell.angle_alpha   90.00
_cell.angle_beta   90.00
_cell.angle_gamma   90.00
#
_symmetry.space_group_name_H-M   'P 1'
#
loop_
_entity.id
_entity.type
_entity.pdbx_description
1 polymer ?
#
loop_
_entity_poly.entity_id
_entity_poly.type
_entity_poly.pdbx_seq_one_letter_code
_entity_poly.pdbx_strand_id
1 'polypeptide(L)'
;MKRFGIALLVLLVFICGCISQETATSPTISSVSSTTASIHSSTTSATQQETFAIEISGLATGRITLEELEALGGVKFNATLVKSTGAKINNTYIGVPLAKVFEKVGVDKSKVKWVKFIAEDGYDVTLSMEDLKNGYLCWWENGELLGPDNGGPVKLVIPDQPGKLWVKWLKEIRLIGDENAVVIHGKTKVTVVVTKEDIEELMKSFGETVTVELKGKNVTFSGIPLKLLLDNARPEDDATKVTFIAKDGYSATLEFEKVYENDKAILTTEFRVVIPGEPTKTWVKDLKEIVIG
;
A
#
# COMPACT_ATOMS: atom_id res chain seq x y z
N MET A 1 0.72 16.68 32.82
CA MET A 1 -0.19 17.83 32.96
C MET A 1 -0.92 18.05 31.64
N LYS A 2 -2.25 18.22 31.70
CA LYS A 2 -3.20 18.69 30.67
C LYS A 2 -3.20 18.00 29.29
N ARG A 3 -4.28 17.24 29.07
CA ARG A 3 -4.77 16.69 27.81
C ARG A 3 -5.22 17.83 26.88
N PHE A 4 -4.84 17.78 25.60
CA PHE A 4 -5.54 18.46 24.52
C PHE A 4 -5.69 17.49 23.35
N GLY A 5 -6.90 16.97 23.19
CA GLY A 5 -7.33 16.31 21.96
C GLY A 5 -8.09 17.31 21.12
N ILE A 6 -7.68 17.47 19.86
CA ILE A 6 -8.49 18.09 18.81
C ILE A 6 -8.14 17.37 17.50
N ALA A 7 -9.09 16.60 16.96
CA ALA A 7 -9.15 16.26 15.55
C ALA A 7 -10.58 16.55 15.10
N LEU A 8 -10.73 17.71 14.44
CA LEU A 8 -11.95 18.20 13.84
C LEU A 8 -11.93 17.77 12.36
N LEU A 9 -12.81 16.86 11.96
CA LEU A 9 -13.07 16.55 10.56
C LEU A 9 -14.46 17.10 10.21
N VAL A 10 -14.48 18.13 9.37
CA VAL A 10 -15.69 18.78 8.86
C VAL A 10 -16.29 17.92 7.76
N LEU A 11 -17.48 17.37 8.02
CA LEU A 11 -18.30 16.64 7.06
C LEU A 11 -19.24 17.64 6.34
N LEU A 12 -18.97 17.94 5.08
CA LEU A 12 -19.84 18.73 4.21
C LEU A 12 -20.90 17.81 3.58
N VAL A 13 -22.13 17.93 4.09
CA VAL A 13 -23.33 17.29 3.54
C VAL A 13 -23.91 18.17 2.44
N PHE A 14 -23.79 17.75 1.19
CA PHE A 14 -24.55 18.35 0.09
C PHE A 14 -25.88 17.63 -0.07
N ILE A 15 -26.95 18.30 0.37
CA ILE A 15 -28.33 17.92 0.12
C ILE A 15 -28.73 18.59 -1.19
N CYS A 16 -28.82 17.84 -2.28
CA CYS A 16 -29.44 18.33 -3.51
C CYS A 16 -30.75 17.59 -3.72
N GLY A 17 -31.85 18.28 -3.42
CA GLY A 17 -33.19 17.84 -3.77
C GLY A 17 -33.52 18.26 -5.19
N CYS A 18 -34.03 17.34 -5.99
CA CYS A 18 -34.88 17.65 -7.13
C CYS A 18 -36.05 16.66 -7.15
N ILE A 19 -37.23 17.18 -6.83
CA ILE A 19 -38.53 16.68 -7.26
C ILE A 19 -38.69 17.07 -8.74
N SER A 20 -39.12 16.13 -9.57
CA SER A 20 -40.18 16.35 -10.57
C SER A 20 -40.59 15.04 -11.19
N GLN A 21 -41.88 14.78 -11.10
CA GLN A 21 -42.62 13.70 -11.73
C GLN A 21 -43.47 14.36 -12.81
N GLU A 22 -43.36 13.93 -14.07
CA GLU A 22 -44.48 14.05 -15.00
C GLU A 22 -44.38 13.04 -16.15
N THR A 23 -45.53 12.44 -16.39
CA THR A 23 -45.91 11.44 -17.39
C THR A 23 -46.11 12.06 -18.77
N ALA A 24 -45.86 11.30 -19.86
CA ALA A 24 -46.89 10.86 -20.81
C ALA A 24 -46.38 10.52 -22.24
N THR A 25 -46.87 9.37 -22.71
CA THR A 25 -47.35 9.03 -24.07
C THR A 25 -46.43 9.01 -25.31
N SER A 26 -46.40 7.81 -25.91
CA SER A 26 -46.05 7.47 -27.29
C SER A 26 -47.14 7.90 -28.30
N PRO A 27 -46.78 8.13 -29.58
CA PRO A 27 -47.46 7.36 -30.65
C PRO A 27 -46.56 6.95 -31.85
N THR A 28 -46.68 5.68 -32.23
CA THR A 28 -47.02 5.06 -33.54
C THR A 28 -46.61 5.67 -34.92
N ILE A 29 -45.69 4.96 -35.60
CA ILE A 29 -45.61 4.42 -37.00
C ILE A 29 -45.64 5.34 -38.27
N SER A 30 -44.74 4.98 -39.23
CA SER A 30 -44.76 5.09 -40.72
C SER A 30 -44.06 6.33 -41.33
N SER A 31 -43.29 6.32 -42.42
CA SER A 31 -42.89 5.31 -43.43
C SER A 31 -41.97 5.96 -44.52
N VAL A 32 -41.19 5.14 -45.24
CA VAL A 32 -40.66 5.29 -46.65
C VAL A 32 -39.35 6.07 -46.95
N SER A 33 -38.38 5.27 -47.45
CA SER A 33 -37.35 5.38 -48.52
C SER A 33 -36.33 6.53 -48.71
N SER A 34 -35.08 6.05 -48.90
CA SER A 34 -34.02 6.40 -49.87
C SER A 34 -33.43 7.81 -49.88
N THR A 35 -32.11 7.92 -49.70
CA THR A 35 -31.11 8.23 -50.75
C THR A 35 -29.67 8.16 -50.21
N THR A 36 -28.81 7.74 -51.13
CA THR A 36 -27.37 7.47 -51.20
C THR A 36 -26.40 8.49 -50.58
N ALA A 37 -25.30 7.93 -50.05
CA ALA A 37 -23.92 8.45 -49.93
C ALA A 37 -23.63 9.64 -49.00
N SER A 38 -22.87 9.36 -47.93
CA SER A 38 -21.56 9.97 -47.77
C SER A 38 -20.66 9.08 -46.92
N ILE A 39 -19.51 8.73 -47.47
CA ILE A 39 -18.42 8.02 -46.80
C ILE A 39 -17.86 8.97 -45.75
N HIS A 40 -18.16 8.70 -44.48
CA HIS A 40 -17.38 9.23 -43.38
C HIS A 40 -16.56 8.07 -42.84
N SER A 41 -15.30 8.03 -43.28
CA SER A 41 -14.23 7.31 -42.60
C SER A 41 -14.06 7.93 -41.22
N SER A 42 -14.87 7.49 -40.26
CA SER A 42 -14.51 7.61 -38.86
C SER A 42 -13.37 6.63 -38.63
N THR A 43 -12.14 7.14 -38.68
CA THR A 43 -11.01 6.51 -38.01
C THR A 43 -11.37 6.47 -36.53
N THR A 44 -12.05 5.40 -36.13
CA THR A 44 -12.21 5.04 -34.73
C THR A 44 -10.82 4.70 -34.24
N SER A 45 -10.17 5.68 -33.61
CA SER A 45 -9.05 5.45 -32.73
C SER A 45 -9.54 4.44 -31.70
N ALA A 46 -9.12 3.18 -31.86
CA ALA A 46 -9.31 2.16 -30.85
C ALA A 46 -8.51 2.59 -29.63
N THR A 47 -9.18 3.26 -28.69
CA THR A 47 -8.71 3.33 -27.30
C THR A 47 -8.58 1.88 -26.86
N GLN A 48 -7.34 1.39 -26.73
CA GLN A 48 -7.10 0.09 -26.12
C GLN A 48 -7.68 0.19 -24.71
N GLN A 49 -8.81 -0.47 -24.49
CA GLN A 49 -9.41 -0.56 -23.18
C GLN A 49 -8.46 -1.41 -22.34
N GLU A 50 -7.65 -0.75 -21.50
CA GLU A 50 -6.72 -1.45 -20.63
C GLU A 50 -7.51 -2.43 -19.76
N THR A 51 -7.24 -3.72 -19.97
CA THR A 51 -7.84 -4.78 -19.16
C THR A 51 -7.22 -4.69 -17.77
N PHE A 52 -8.06 -4.76 -16.74
CA PHE A 52 -7.61 -4.77 -15.34
C PHE A 52 -6.48 -5.78 -15.14
N ALA A 53 -5.43 -5.35 -14.46
CA ALA A 53 -4.33 -6.19 -14.02
C ALA A 53 -3.85 -5.73 -12.64
N ILE A 54 -3.36 -6.70 -11.87
CA ILE A 54 -2.64 -6.43 -10.64
C ILE A 54 -1.16 -6.35 -10.99
N GLU A 55 -0.54 -5.23 -10.67
CA GLU A 55 0.89 -5.02 -10.85
C GLU A 55 1.69 -5.74 -9.77
N ILE A 56 2.80 -6.36 -10.16
CA ILE A 56 3.78 -6.98 -9.27
C ILE A 56 5.06 -6.14 -9.32
N SER A 57 5.54 -5.71 -8.17
CA SER A 57 6.69 -4.80 -8.06
C SER A 57 7.64 -5.18 -6.91
N GLY A 58 8.72 -4.41 -6.74
CA GLY A 58 9.74 -4.64 -5.72
C GLY A 58 10.77 -5.67 -6.17
N LEU A 59 10.89 -6.80 -5.44
CA LEU A 59 11.87 -7.85 -5.75
C LEU A 59 11.64 -8.61 -7.07
N ALA A 60 10.47 -8.44 -7.67
CA ALA A 60 10.17 -8.91 -9.02
C ALA A 60 9.32 -7.85 -9.74
N THR A 61 9.21 -7.95 -11.05
CA THR A 61 8.35 -7.08 -11.85
C THR A 61 7.49 -7.93 -12.77
N GLY A 62 6.20 -7.59 -12.84
CA GLY A 62 5.26 -8.28 -13.70
C GLY A 62 3.86 -7.75 -13.48
N ARG A 63 2.89 -8.43 -14.10
CA ARG A 63 1.46 -8.15 -13.91
C ARG A 63 0.69 -9.45 -14.08
N ILE A 64 -0.48 -9.51 -13.49
CA ILE A 64 -1.43 -10.61 -13.69
C ILE A 64 -2.81 -10.04 -13.98
N THR A 65 -3.38 -10.38 -15.14
CA THR A 65 -4.74 -9.96 -15.49
C THR A 65 -5.78 -10.78 -14.70
N LEU A 66 -7.03 -10.31 -14.67
CA LEU A 66 -8.11 -11.11 -14.09
C LEU A 66 -8.26 -12.47 -14.79
N GLU A 67 -8.20 -12.50 -16.13
CA GLU A 67 -8.29 -13.73 -16.91
C GLU A 67 -7.16 -14.71 -16.56
N GLU A 68 -5.93 -14.23 -16.47
CA GLU A 68 -4.78 -15.06 -16.08
C GLU A 68 -4.92 -15.59 -14.66
N LEU A 69 -5.43 -14.77 -13.73
CA LEU A 69 -5.70 -15.16 -12.36
C LEU A 69 -6.77 -16.27 -12.31
N GLU A 70 -7.87 -16.12 -13.03
CA GLU A 70 -8.93 -17.13 -13.14
C GLU A 70 -8.40 -18.45 -13.72
N ALA A 71 -7.54 -18.36 -14.74
CA ALA A 71 -6.93 -19.52 -15.40
C ALA A 71 -6.00 -20.34 -14.48
N LEU A 72 -5.54 -19.81 -13.34
CA LEU A 72 -4.77 -20.57 -12.33
C LEU A 72 -5.63 -21.57 -11.53
N GLY A 73 -6.96 -21.55 -11.72
CA GLY A 73 -7.92 -22.46 -11.11
C GLY A 73 -8.30 -22.03 -9.71
N GLY A 74 -9.36 -21.24 -9.61
CA GLY A 74 -9.95 -20.77 -8.36
C GLY A 74 -10.57 -21.90 -7.52
N VAL A 75 -10.47 -21.77 -6.21
CA VAL A 75 -11.11 -22.66 -5.23
C VAL A 75 -12.25 -21.93 -4.53
N LYS A 76 -13.36 -22.63 -4.32
CA LYS A 76 -14.50 -22.12 -3.56
C LYS A 76 -14.32 -22.43 -2.07
N PHE A 77 -14.42 -21.44 -1.20
CA PHE A 77 -14.24 -21.61 0.24
C PHE A 77 -15.10 -20.63 1.05
N ASN A 78 -15.31 -20.92 2.33
CA ASN A 78 -15.98 -20.02 3.26
C ASN A 78 -14.96 -19.31 4.15
N ALA A 79 -15.16 -18.04 4.43
CA ALA A 79 -14.35 -17.30 5.39
C ALA A 79 -15.20 -16.31 6.21
N THR A 80 -14.78 -16.05 7.44
CA THR A 80 -15.44 -15.12 8.34
C THR A 80 -14.67 -13.80 8.41
N LEU A 81 -15.26 -12.73 7.89
CA LEU A 81 -14.72 -11.38 8.03
C LEU A 81 -15.04 -10.85 9.43
N VAL A 82 -14.00 -10.56 10.21
CA VAL A 82 -14.12 -9.93 11.53
C VAL A 82 -13.84 -8.43 11.39
N LYS A 83 -14.87 -7.61 11.62
CA LYS A 83 -14.76 -6.14 11.63
C LYS A 83 -14.02 -5.64 12.87
N SER A 84 -13.51 -4.41 12.82
CA SER A 84 -12.92 -3.73 13.98
C SER A 84 -13.89 -3.59 15.17
N THR A 85 -15.20 -3.59 14.91
CA THR A 85 -16.26 -3.60 15.92
C THR A 85 -16.50 -4.97 16.58
N GLY A 86 -15.83 -6.02 16.11
CA GLY A 86 -16.04 -7.41 16.53
C GLY A 86 -17.18 -8.14 15.80
N ALA A 87 -17.96 -7.43 14.96
CA ALA A 87 -19.00 -8.05 14.14
C ALA A 87 -18.38 -9.07 13.16
N LYS A 88 -19.00 -10.25 13.06
CA LYS A 88 -18.57 -11.36 12.20
C LYS A 88 -19.52 -11.51 11.02
N ILE A 89 -18.97 -11.59 9.82
CA ILE A 89 -19.73 -11.79 8.57
C ILE A 89 -19.18 -13.02 7.88
N ASN A 90 -20.03 -14.02 7.64
CA ASN A 90 -19.65 -15.23 6.92
C ASN A 90 -19.95 -15.05 5.44
N ASN A 91 -18.94 -15.27 4.60
CA ASN A 91 -19.07 -15.15 3.16
C ASN A 91 -18.48 -16.40 2.50
N THR A 92 -18.93 -16.67 1.28
CA THR A 92 -18.37 -17.67 0.38
C THR A 92 -17.60 -16.96 -0.72
N TYR A 93 -16.37 -17.38 -0.96
CA TYR A 93 -15.45 -16.79 -1.93
C TYR A 93 -15.07 -17.79 -3.02
N ILE A 94 -14.70 -17.27 -4.20
CA ILE A 94 -13.88 -18.00 -5.17
C ILE A 94 -12.63 -17.17 -5.44
N GLY A 95 -11.47 -17.81 -5.29
CA GLY A 95 -10.18 -17.17 -5.46
C GLY A 95 -9.03 -18.15 -5.60
N VAL A 96 -7.84 -17.62 -5.88
CA VAL A 96 -6.61 -18.40 -6.03
C VAL A 96 -5.70 -18.17 -4.83
N PRO A 97 -5.09 -19.23 -4.24
CA PRO A 97 -4.09 -19.06 -3.20
C PRO A 97 -2.92 -18.19 -3.68
N LEU A 98 -2.47 -17.24 -2.86
CA LEU A 98 -1.31 -16.38 -3.18
C LEU A 98 -0.07 -17.19 -3.58
N ALA A 99 0.10 -18.37 -3.00
CA ALA A 99 1.21 -19.26 -3.33
C ALA A 99 1.28 -19.59 -4.84
N LYS A 100 0.14 -19.80 -5.51
CA LYS A 100 0.06 -20.05 -6.96
C LYS A 100 0.32 -18.80 -7.77
N VAL A 101 -0.16 -17.64 -7.30
CA VAL A 101 0.09 -16.34 -7.94
C VAL A 101 1.59 -16.05 -7.98
N PHE A 102 2.27 -16.22 -6.85
CA PHE A 102 3.72 -16.06 -6.73
C PHE A 102 4.50 -17.03 -7.62
N GLU A 103 4.04 -18.27 -7.76
CA GLU A 103 4.65 -19.24 -8.69
C GLU A 103 4.48 -18.80 -10.14
N LYS A 104 3.27 -18.38 -10.54
CA LYS A 104 2.95 -17.90 -11.90
C LYS A 104 3.81 -16.70 -12.31
N VAL A 105 4.06 -15.77 -11.39
CA VAL A 105 4.84 -14.55 -11.66
C VAL A 105 6.34 -14.72 -11.37
N GLY A 106 6.80 -15.93 -11.07
CA GLY A 106 8.23 -16.25 -10.95
C GLY A 106 8.91 -15.69 -9.70
N VAL A 107 8.17 -15.53 -8.60
CA VAL A 107 8.69 -14.95 -7.35
C VAL A 107 9.58 -15.93 -6.61
N ASP A 108 10.82 -15.52 -6.33
CA ASP A 108 11.70 -16.20 -5.39
C ASP A 108 11.28 -15.90 -3.94
N LYS A 109 10.38 -16.74 -3.41
CA LYS A 109 9.83 -16.61 -2.05
C LYS A 109 10.91 -16.64 -0.95
N SER A 110 12.11 -17.15 -1.22
CA SER A 110 13.19 -17.20 -0.22
C SER A 110 13.75 -15.81 0.13
N LYS A 111 13.63 -14.87 -0.82
CA LYS A 111 14.08 -13.48 -0.67
C LYS A 111 12.99 -12.56 -0.12
N VAL A 112 11.73 -12.93 -0.25
CA VAL A 112 10.59 -12.14 0.22
C VAL A 112 10.39 -12.34 1.72
N LYS A 113 10.33 -11.23 2.47
CA LYS A 113 10.03 -11.20 3.91
C LYS A 113 8.65 -10.61 4.17
N TRP A 114 8.31 -9.57 3.40
CA TRP A 114 7.07 -8.83 3.51
C TRP A 114 6.44 -8.67 2.14
N VAL A 115 5.12 -8.54 2.11
CA VAL A 115 4.37 -8.19 0.91
C VAL A 115 3.46 -7.03 1.26
N LYS A 116 3.55 -5.95 0.48
CA LYS A 116 2.65 -4.81 0.57
C LYS A 116 1.58 -4.93 -0.51
N PHE A 117 0.33 -4.89 -0.09
CA PHE A 117 -0.84 -4.91 -0.97
C PHE A 117 -1.43 -3.51 -1.01
N ILE A 118 -1.55 -2.93 -2.21
CA ILE A 118 -1.97 -1.55 -2.40
C ILE A 118 -3.26 -1.55 -3.23
N ALA A 119 -4.28 -0.87 -2.73
CA ALA A 119 -5.55 -0.66 -3.39
C ALA A 119 -5.50 0.54 -4.33
N GLU A 120 -6.46 0.61 -5.25
CA GLU A 120 -6.62 1.74 -6.17
C GLU A 120 -6.86 3.08 -5.46
N ASP A 121 -7.50 3.06 -4.28
CA ASP A 121 -7.77 4.25 -3.46
C ASP A 121 -6.58 4.69 -2.58
N GLY A 122 -5.43 4.01 -2.71
CA GLY A 122 -4.22 4.27 -1.94
C GLY A 122 -4.20 3.60 -0.57
N TYR A 123 -5.22 2.83 -0.20
CA TYR A 123 -5.15 2.00 1.01
C TYR A 123 -4.13 0.88 0.83
N ASP A 124 -3.18 0.75 1.77
CA ASP A 124 -2.23 -0.34 1.76
C ASP A 124 -2.12 -1.10 3.08
N VAL A 125 -1.72 -2.36 2.98
CA VAL A 125 -1.32 -3.18 4.13
C VAL A 125 -0.01 -3.89 3.80
N THR A 126 0.90 -3.93 4.77
CA THR A 126 2.12 -4.73 4.67
C THR A 126 2.04 -5.91 5.63
N LEU A 127 2.24 -7.11 5.12
CA LEU A 127 2.10 -8.36 5.86
C LEU A 127 3.36 -9.21 5.69
N SER A 128 3.71 -9.97 6.73
CA SER A 128 4.82 -10.92 6.62
C SER A 128 4.43 -12.11 5.74
N MET A 129 5.41 -12.83 5.19
CA MET A 129 5.13 -14.09 4.47
C MET A 129 4.42 -15.14 5.36
N GLU A 130 4.61 -15.07 6.68
CA GLU A 130 3.94 -15.93 7.66
C GLU A 130 2.43 -15.62 7.74
N ASP A 131 2.08 -14.33 7.81
CA ASP A 131 0.67 -13.87 7.86
C ASP A 131 -0.11 -14.20 6.59
N LEU A 132 0.59 -14.49 5.49
CA LEU A 132 0.01 -14.72 4.16
C LEU A 132 -0.16 -16.20 3.82
N LYS A 133 0.17 -17.13 4.73
CA LYS A 133 0.07 -18.58 4.50
C LYS A 133 -1.28 -19.03 3.94
N ASN A 134 -2.36 -18.41 4.41
CA ASN A 134 -3.73 -18.70 3.99
C ASN A 134 -4.36 -17.55 3.19
N GLY A 135 -3.55 -16.75 2.48
CA GLY A 135 -4.04 -15.63 1.66
C GLY A 135 -4.50 -16.06 0.26
N TYR A 136 -5.55 -15.41 -0.23
CA TYR A 136 -6.18 -15.64 -1.53
C TYR A 136 -6.43 -14.33 -2.26
N LEU A 137 -6.30 -14.34 -3.58
CA LEU A 137 -6.86 -13.30 -4.44
C LEU A 137 -8.21 -13.77 -4.96
N CYS A 138 -9.27 -13.08 -4.58
CA CYS A 138 -10.66 -13.45 -4.87
C CYS A 138 -11.29 -12.45 -5.83
N TRP A 139 -12.10 -12.94 -6.76
CA TRP A 139 -12.86 -12.15 -7.74
C TRP A 139 -14.37 -12.42 -7.67
N TRP A 140 -14.81 -13.27 -6.74
CA TRP A 140 -16.21 -13.64 -6.55
C TRP A 140 -16.55 -13.75 -5.06
N GLU A 141 -17.76 -13.32 -4.70
CA GLU A 141 -18.31 -13.38 -3.33
C GLU A 141 -19.83 -13.65 -3.38
N ASN A 142 -20.30 -14.58 -2.55
CA ASN A 142 -21.73 -14.79 -2.23
C ASN A 142 -22.73 -14.92 -3.40
N GLY A 143 -22.31 -15.38 -4.57
CA GLY A 143 -23.21 -15.59 -5.72
C GLY A 143 -22.75 -14.86 -6.97
N GLU A 144 -21.93 -13.83 -6.80
CA GLU A 144 -21.65 -12.84 -7.84
C GLU A 144 -20.15 -12.52 -7.97
N LEU A 145 -19.77 -12.04 -9.15
CA LEU A 145 -18.46 -11.44 -9.36
C LEU A 145 -18.33 -10.17 -8.52
N LEU A 146 -17.13 -9.90 -8.04
CA LEU A 146 -16.85 -8.67 -7.31
C LEU A 146 -16.97 -7.47 -8.26
N GLY A 147 -17.90 -6.58 -7.97
CA GLY A 147 -18.04 -5.27 -8.59
C GLY A 147 -17.38 -4.17 -7.74
N PRO A 148 -17.49 -2.91 -8.16
CA PRO A 148 -16.92 -1.79 -7.42
C PRO A 148 -17.39 -1.71 -5.96
N ASP A 149 -18.66 -2.00 -5.67
CA ASP A 149 -19.23 -1.81 -4.33
C ASP A 149 -18.73 -2.83 -3.28
N ASN A 150 -18.39 -4.05 -3.70
CA ASN A 150 -17.90 -5.11 -2.82
C ASN A 150 -16.38 -5.33 -2.92
N GLY A 151 -15.67 -4.42 -3.59
CA GLY A 151 -14.20 -4.37 -3.59
C GLY A 151 -13.53 -5.08 -4.76
N GLY A 152 -14.24 -5.25 -5.87
CA GLY A 152 -13.73 -5.85 -7.09
C GLY A 152 -12.78 -4.96 -7.89
N PRO A 153 -12.28 -5.44 -9.04
CA PRO A 153 -12.52 -6.77 -9.57
C PRO A 153 -11.75 -7.87 -8.83
N VAL A 154 -10.75 -7.52 -8.00
CA VAL A 154 -10.04 -8.46 -7.13
C VAL A 154 -9.84 -7.89 -5.74
N LYS A 155 -10.00 -8.74 -4.72
CA LYS A 155 -9.66 -8.44 -3.33
C LYS A 155 -8.79 -9.52 -2.70
N LEU A 156 -7.93 -9.11 -1.77
CA LEU A 156 -7.19 -10.00 -0.89
C LEU A 156 -8.10 -10.52 0.22
N VAL A 157 -8.11 -11.83 0.45
CA VAL A 157 -8.84 -12.50 1.53
C VAL A 157 -7.87 -13.39 2.31
N ILE A 158 -7.80 -13.22 3.63
CA ILE A 158 -6.90 -13.98 4.49
C ILE A 158 -7.70 -14.48 5.71
N PRO A 159 -8.31 -15.68 5.64
CA PRO A 159 -9.34 -16.13 6.58
C PRO A 159 -8.95 -16.13 8.07
N ASP A 160 -7.66 -16.30 8.36
CA ASP A 160 -7.08 -16.30 9.71
C ASP A 160 -6.63 -14.91 10.20
N GLN A 161 -6.82 -13.87 9.40
CA GLN A 161 -6.47 -12.48 9.73
C GLN A 161 -7.72 -11.58 9.86
N PRO A 162 -7.66 -10.51 10.68
CA PRO A 162 -8.74 -9.53 10.79
C PRO A 162 -9.12 -8.90 9.43
N GLY A 163 -10.41 -8.64 9.23
CA GLY A 163 -10.95 -8.16 7.95
C GLY A 163 -10.41 -6.80 7.47
N LYS A 164 -9.83 -5.99 8.37
CA LYS A 164 -9.15 -4.75 7.97
C LYS A 164 -7.91 -5.02 7.09
N LEU A 165 -7.34 -6.22 7.14
CA LEU A 165 -6.17 -6.61 6.34
C LEU A 165 -6.56 -7.15 4.95
N TRP A 166 -7.86 -7.22 4.66
CA TRP A 166 -8.39 -7.77 3.41
C TRP A 166 -8.58 -6.64 2.40
N VAL A 167 -7.53 -6.38 1.61
CA VAL A 167 -7.46 -5.27 0.66
C VAL A 167 -8.47 -5.44 -0.46
N LYS A 168 -9.37 -4.48 -0.60
CA LYS A 168 -10.32 -4.35 -1.72
C LYS A 168 -9.68 -3.56 -2.86
N TRP A 169 -10.23 -3.68 -4.07
CA TRP A 169 -9.75 -2.93 -5.25
C TRP A 169 -8.24 -3.08 -5.44
N LEU A 170 -7.74 -4.31 -5.27
CA LEU A 170 -6.30 -4.57 -5.24
C LEU A 170 -5.67 -4.18 -6.58
N LYS A 171 -4.69 -3.29 -6.53
CA LYS A 171 -3.99 -2.73 -7.69
C LYS A 171 -2.57 -3.27 -7.82
N GLU A 172 -1.84 -3.35 -6.70
CA GLU A 172 -0.42 -3.71 -6.70
C GLU A 172 -0.09 -4.67 -5.55
N ILE A 173 0.78 -5.63 -5.85
CA ILE A 173 1.44 -6.51 -4.89
C ILE A 173 2.95 -6.24 -4.97
N ARG A 174 3.47 -5.57 -3.95
CA ARG A 174 4.88 -5.21 -3.84
C ARG A 174 5.62 -6.20 -2.96
N LEU A 175 6.65 -6.81 -3.52
CA LEU A 175 7.47 -7.83 -2.88
C LEU A 175 8.68 -7.18 -2.21
N ILE A 176 8.86 -7.46 -0.92
CA ILE A 176 9.83 -6.76 -0.08
C ILE A 176 10.70 -7.76 0.68
N GLY A 177 12.00 -7.51 0.72
CA GLY A 177 12.98 -8.30 1.47
C GLY A 177 14.10 -7.43 2.05
N ASP A 178 15.16 -8.08 2.52
CA ASP A 178 16.28 -7.41 3.20
C ASP A 178 17.04 -6.44 2.30
N GLU A 179 16.95 -6.61 0.97
CA GLU A 179 17.72 -5.82 0.01
C GLU A 179 17.05 -4.49 -0.38
N ASN A 180 15.73 -4.37 -0.28
CA ASN A 180 14.97 -3.22 -0.81
C ASN A 180 14.10 -2.49 0.23
N ALA A 181 14.32 -2.72 1.53
CA ALA A 181 13.59 -2.00 2.57
C ALA A 181 14.40 -1.77 3.85
N VAL A 182 13.93 -0.80 4.62
CA VAL A 182 14.25 -0.61 6.03
C VAL A 182 13.06 -1.08 6.88
N VAL A 183 13.34 -1.88 7.91
CA VAL A 183 12.32 -2.34 8.87
C VAL A 183 12.50 -1.63 10.21
N ILE A 184 11.44 -0.99 10.70
CA ILE A 184 11.38 -0.38 12.03
C ILE A 184 10.56 -1.27 12.94
N HIS A 185 11.16 -1.73 14.03
CA HIS A 185 10.55 -2.67 14.98
C HIS A 185 11.13 -2.51 16.39
N GLY A 186 10.80 -3.43 17.31
CA GLY A 186 11.21 -3.41 18.71
C GLY A 186 10.05 -3.06 19.63
N LYS A 187 10.24 -2.11 20.55
CA LYS A 187 9.19 -1.57 21.43
C LYS A 187 8.23 -0.64 20.66
N THR A 188 7.47 -1.22 19.75
CA THR A 188 6.56 -0.51 18.85
C THR A 188 5.22 -1.24 18.76
N LYS A 189 4.13 -0.49 18.61
CA LYS A 189 2.80 -1.08 18.39
C LYS A 189 2.59 -1.51 16.94
N VAL A 190 3.42 -1.01 16.03
CA VAL A 190 3.38 -1.28 14.60
C VAL A 190 4.80 -1.52 14.09
N THR A 191 5.00 -2.60 13.35
CA THR A 191 6.22 -2.78 12.54
C THR A 191 6.04 -1.98 11.25
N VAL A 192 6.97 -1.08 10.96
CA VAL A 192 6.95 -0.27 9.73
C VAL A 192 7.99 -0.84 8.77
N VAL A 193 7.58 -1.08 7.54
CA VAL A 193 8.47 -1.51 6.45
C VAL A 193 8.42 -0.44 5.39
N VAL A 194 9.57 0.18 5.10
CA VAL A 194 9.66 1.27 4.13
C VAL A 194 10.64 0.89 3.02
N THR A 195 10.15 0.94 1.79
CA THR A 195 10.94 0.71 0.56
C THR A 195 11.50 2.02 0.03
N LYS A 196 12.39 1.95 -0.97
CA LYS A 196 12.87 3.15 -1.67
C LYS A 196 11.71 3.90 -2.33
N GLU A 197 10.79 3.18 -2.95
CA GLU A 197 9.61 3.73 -3.62
C GLU A 197 8.69 4.44 -2.62
N ASP A 198 8.53 3.88 -1.41
CA ASP A 198 7.78 4.55 -0.34
C ASP A 198 8.46 5.86 0.10
N ILE A 199 9.79 5.88 0.21
CA ILE A 199 10.54 7.10 0.54
C ILE A 199 10.35 8.15 -0.55
N GLU A 200 10.49 7.76 -1.82
CA GLU A 200 10.31 8.65 -2.97
C GLU A 200 8.89 9.24 -3.02
N GLU A 201 7.86 8.43 -2.74
CA GLU A 201 6.48 8.90 -2.66
C GLU A 201 6.29 9.88 -1.50
N LEU A 202 6.73 9.52 -0.30
CA LEU A 202 6.62 10.37 0.88
C LEU A 202 7.40 11.68 0.73
N MET A 203 8.52 11.68 0.01
CA MET A 203 9.28 12.89 -0.29
C MET A 203 8.47 13.92 -1.10
N LYS A 204 7.46 13.51 -1.87
CA LYS A 204 6.61 14.45 -2.62
C LYS A 204 5.81 15.39 -1.71
N SER A 205 5.49 14.95 -0.49
CA SER A 205 4.70 15.73 0.48
C SER A 205 5.50 16.15 1.72
N PHE A 206 6.48 15.35 2.13
CA PHE A 206 7.21 15.50 3.39
C PHE A 206 8.73 15.56 3.20
N GLY A 207 9.22 15.66 1.96
CA GLY A 207 10.64 15.66 1.67
C GLY A 207 11.36 16.84 2.34
N GLU A 208 12.51 16.55 2.93
CA GLU A 208 13.36 17.54 3.58
C GLU A 208 14.77 17.48 3.00
N THR A 209 15.43 18.64 2.99
CA THR A 209 16.82 18.78 2.58
C THR A 209 17.63 19.36 3.72
N VAL A 210 18.76 18.70 4.01
CA VAL A 210 19.60 18.96 5.17
C VAL A 210 21.02 19.18 4.68
N THR A 211 21.60 20.34 4.99
CA THR A 211 22.99 20.67 4.65
C THR A 211 23.84 20.67 5.92
N VAL A 212 24.96 19.95 5.88
CA VAL A 212 25.86 19.74 7.01
C VAL A 212 27.30 19.89 6.56
N GLU A 213 28.16 20.40 7.45
CA GLU A 213 29.59 20.50 7.19
C GLU A 213 30.28 19.17 7.52
N LEU A 214 30.89 18.55 6.51
CA LEU A 214 31.66 17.32 6.64
C LEU A 214 33.07 17.54 6.11
N LYS A 215 34.08 17.40 7.00
CA LYS A 215 35.50 17.54 6.65
C LYS A 215 35.81 18.87 5.93
N GLY A 216 35.22 19.97 6.40
CA GLY A 216 35.40 21.31 5.83
C GLY A 216 34.64 21.56 4.52
N LYS A 217 33.69 20.69 4.15
CA LYS A 217 32.84 20.85 2.96
C LYS A 217 31.37 20.75 3.34
N ASN A 218 30.56 21.65 2.79
CA ASN A 218 29.11 21.54 2.90
C ASN A 218 28.61 20.40 2.01
N VAL A 219 27.88 19.47 2.60
CA VAL A 219 27.24 18.34 1.92
C VAL A 219 25.76 18.40 2.20
N THR A 220 24.96 18.24 1.15
CA THR A 220 23.50 18.28 1.22
C THR A 220 22.92 16.89 1.02
N PHE A 221 21.95 16.53 1.85
CA PHE A 221 21.20 15.29 1.80
C PHE A 221 19.71 15.60 1.66
N SER A 222 18.99 14.74 0.95
CA SER A 222 17.53 14.83 0.84
C SER A 222 16.90 13.49 1.20
N GLY A 223 15.77 13.53 1.88
CA GLY A 223 15.09 12.34 2.37
C GLY A 223 13.77 12.69 3.06
N ILE A 224 13.23 11.74 3.81
CA ILE A 224 12.05 11.95 4.66
C ILE A 224 12.45 12.11 6.13
N PRO A 225 11.73 12.91 6.93
CA PRO A 225 11.97 13.01 8.36
C PRO A 225 11.89 11.65 9.04
N LEU A 226 12.89 11.29 9.86
CA LEU A 226 12.84 10.07 10.67
C LEU A 226 11.63 10.09 11.60
N LYS A 227 11.28 11.26 12.13
CA LYS A 227 10.12 11.43 12.99
C LYS A 227 8.83 10.89 12.36
N LEU A 228 8.62 11.07 11.05
CA LEU A 228 7.45 10.54 10.34
C LEU A 228 7.37 9.00 10.44
N LEU A 229 8.51 8.33 10.28
CA LEU A 229 8.61 6.88 10.37
C LEU A 229 8.45 6.37 11.81
N LEU A 230 9.05 7.08 12.77
CA LEU A 230 8.95 6.77 14.19
C LEU A 230 7.51 6.94 14.69
N ASP A 231 6.82 8.02 14.29
CA ASP A 231 5.41 8.24 14.63
C ASP A 231 4.52 7.10 14.10
N ASN A 232 4.79 6.63 12.88
CA ASN A 232 4.06 5.50 12.27
C ASN A 232 4.30 4.17 13.00
N ALA A 233 5.50 3.96 13.55
CA ALA A 233 5.81 2.78 14.35
C ALA A 233 5.05 2.75 15.68
N ARG A 234 4.59 3.92 16.17
CA ARG A 234 3.89 4.07 17.46
C ARG A 234 4.69 3.45 18.61
N PRO A 235 5.84 4.06 18.98
CA PRO A 235 6.72 3.58 20.03
C PRO A 235 5.97 3.42 21.36
N GLU A 236 6.41 2.48 22.19
CA GLU A 236 5.92 2.37 23.57
C GLU A 236 6.46 3.50 24.44
N ASP A 237 5.72 3.84 25.51
CA ASP A 237 6.04 4.99 26.37
C ASP A 237 7.36 4.82 27.14
N ASP A 238 7.89 3.60 27.22
CA ASP A 238 9.16 3.24 27.87
C ASP A 238 10.30 2.98 26.87
N ALA A 239 10.14 3.38 25.60
CA ALA A 239 11.19 3.41 24.61
C ALA A 239 12.24 4.48 24.98
N THR A 240 13.49 4.06 25.11
CA THR A 240 14.60 4.95 25.54
C THR A 240 15.74 4.98 24.55
N LYS A 241 15.84 3.98 23.66
CA LYS A 241 16.93 3.85 22.70
C LYS A 241 16.41 3.63 21.29
N VAL A 242 17.22 4.05 20.32
CA VAL A 242 17.05 3.67 18.92
C VAL A 242 18.39 3.16 18.39
N THR A 243 18.36 1.99 17.77
CA THR A 243 19.53 1.35 17.17
C THR A 243 19.35 1.24 15.67
N PHE A 244 20.27 1.84 14.93
CA PHE A 244 20.36 1.75 13.48
C PHE A 244 21.30 0.61 13.11
N ILE A 245 20.85 -0.34 12.30
CA ILE A 245 21.61 -1.53 11.90
C ILE A 245 21.73 -1.55 10.38
N ALA A 246 22.96 -1.62 9.87
CA ALA A 246 23.28 -1.75 8.45
C ALA A 246 23.25 -3.21 7.99
N LYS A 247 23.18 -3.40 6.67
CA LYS A 247 23.24 -4.73 6.03
C LYS A 247 24.53 -5.50 6.31
N ASP A 248 25.64 -4.80 6.58
CA ASP A 248 26.93 -5.40 6.92
C ASP A 248 27.09 -5.74 8.43
N GLY A 249 26.04 -5.47 9.23
CA GLY A 249 26.04 -5.68 10.67
C GLY A 249 26.61 -4.51 11.48
N TYR A 250 27.09 -3.44 10.84
CA TYR A 250 27.42 -2.22 11.57
C TYR A 250 26.19 -1.66 12.28
N SER A 251 26.34 -1.22 13.52
CA SER A 251 25.25 -0.63 14.27
C SER A 251 25.66 0.58 15.07
N ALA A 252 24.74 1.53 15.21
CA ALA A 252 24.88 2.68 16.10
C ALA A 252 23.61 2.87 16.93
N THR A 253 23.76 3.04 18.24
CA THR A 253 22.65 3.27 19.17
C THR A 253 22.71 4.70 19.71
N LEU A 254 21.56 5.35 19.73
CA LEU A 254 21.33 6.68 20.28
C LEU A 254 20.19 6.66 21.31
N GLU A 255 20.08 7.72 22.11
CA GLU A 255 18.89 7.98 22.91
C GLU A 255 17.71 8.26 21.97
N PHE A 256 16.56 7.65 22.27
CA PHE A 256 15.37 7.76 21.43
C PHE A 256 14.91 9.22 21.30
N GLU A 257 14.81 9.95 22.42
CA GLU A 257 14.36 11.36 22.45
C GLU A 257 15.25 12.26 21.58
N LYS A 258 16.58 12.09 21.63
CA LYS A 258 17.51 12.87 20.80
C LYS A 258 17.27 12.73 19.30
N VAL A 259 16.89 11.53 18.85
CA VAL A 259 16.56 11.30 17.43
C VAL A 259 15.15 11.78 17.12
N TYR A 260 14.20 11.50 18.01
CA TYR A 260 12.79 11.80 17.82
C TYR A 260 12.50 13.31 17.81
N GLU A 261 13.20 14.10 18.62
CA GLU A 261 13.07 15.55 18.69
C GLU A 261 13.91 16.30 17.64
N ASN A 262 14.78 15.59 16.90
CA ASN A 262 15.61 16.19 15.86
C ASN A 262 14.81 16.38 14.57
N ASP A 263 14.35 17.61 14.35
CA ASP A 263 13.59 18.02 13.17
C ASP A 263 14.39 17.96 11.85
N LYS A 264 15.72 17.74 11.91
CA LYS A 264 16.60 17.57 10.74
C LYS A 264 17.09 16.14 10.55
N ALA A 265 16.64 15.20 11.38
CA ALA A 265 16.99 13.81 11.20
C ALA A 265 16.18 13.20 10.05
N ILE A 266 16.86 12.67 9.03
CA ILE A 266 16.22 12.14 7.81
C ILE A 266 16.69 10.73 7.45
N LEU A 267 15.85 9.99 6.73
CA LEU A 267 16.19 8.78 5.98
C LEU A 267 16.19 9.10 4.48
N THR A 268 17.30 8.84 3.80
CA THR A 268 17.43 9.04 2.34
C THR A 268 16.95 7.84 1.54
N THR A 269 16.69 8.03 0.24
CA THR A 269 16.31 6.96 -0.71
C THR A 269 17.38 5.86 -0.86
N GLU A 270 18.63 6.20 -0.57
CA GLU A 270 19.77 5.28 -0.55
C GLU A 270 19.95 4.59 0.83
N PHE A 271 18.89 4.55 1.64
CA PHE A 271 18.87 3.98 2.98
C PHE A 271 20.02 4.46 3.87
N ARG A 272 20.25 5.78 3.88
CA ARG A 272 21.17 6.42 4.81
C ARG A 272 20.40 7.24 5.83
N VAL A 273 20.75 7.06 7.09
CA VAL A 273 20.31 7.93 8.17
C VAL A 273 21.26 9.12 8.27
N VAL A 274 20.72 10.33 8.34
CA VAL A 274 21.47 11.57 8.56
C VAL A 274 20.86 12.26 9.77
N ILE A 275 21.65 12.46 10.84
CA ILE A 275 21.18 13.02 12.12
C ILE A 275 22.09 14.20 12.49
N PRO A 276 21.83 15.41 11.97
CA PRO A 276 22.65 16.59 12.29
C PRO A 276 22.78 16.81 13.80
N GLY A 277 23.97 17.20 14.24
CA GLY A 277 24.29 17.35 15.66
C GLY A 277 24.84 16.08 16.31
N GLU A 278 24.55 14.90 15.76
CA GLU A 278 25.11 13.63 16.24
C GLU A 278 26.42 13.26 15.52
N PRO A 279 27.33 12.49 16.17
CA PRO A 279 28.57 12.07 15.55
C PRO A 279 28.33 11.31 14.25
N THR A 280 29.03 11.65 13.17
CA THR A 280 28.82 11.05 11.83
C THR A 280 28.93 9.52 11.75
N LYS A 281 29.55 8.87 12.73
CA LYS A 281 29.53 7.40 12.88
C LYS A 281 28.13 6.84 13.13
N THR A 282 27.19 7.64 13.66
CA THR A 282 25.79 7.24 13.89
C THR A 282 24.93 7.39 12.63
N TRP A 283 25.48 7.97 11.56
CA TRP A 283 24.80 8.17 10.27
C TRP A 283 24.96 6.92 9.41
N VAL A 284 24.26 5.87 9.82
CA VAL A 284 24.37 4.53 9.24
C VAL A 284 23.96 4.55 7.77
N LYS A 285 24.79 3.90 6.93
CA LYS A 285 24.56 3.69 5.50
C LYS A 285 24.07 2.27 5.27
N ASP A 286 23.47 2.01 4.11
CA ASP A 286 22.95 0.69 3.75
C ASP A 286 22.07 0.14 4.89
N LEU A 287 21.26 1.03 5.45
CA LEU A 287 20.43 0.74 6.61
C LEU A 287 19.48 -0.41 6.29
N LYS A 288 19.41 -1.35 7.20
CA LYS A 288 18.52 -2.51 7.15
C LYS A 288 17.40 -2.37 8.17
N GLU A 289 17.73 -1.98 9.39
CA GLU A 289 16.79 -1.98 10.51
C GLU A 289 16.94 -0.75 11.41
N ILE A 290 15.81 -0.33 11.97
CA ILE A 290 15.73 0.63 13.07
C ILE A 290 15.04 -0.07 14.23
N VAL A 291 15.78 -0.37 15.29
CA VAL A 291 15.26 -1.07 16.47
C VAL A 291 15.04 -0.08 17.59
N ILE A 292 13.78 0.12 17.97
CA ILE A 292 13.37 0.94 19.12
C ILE A 292 13.40 0.04 20.37
N GLY A 293 14.09 0.46 21.42
CA GLY A 293 14.32 -0.33 22.64
C GLY A 293 14.10 0.41 23.94
#